data_AF-K6VN85-F1
#
_entry.id   AF-K6VN85-F1
#
_cell.length_a   1.000
_cell.length_b   1.000
_cell.length_c   1.000
_cell.angle_alpha   90.00
_cell.angle_beta   90.00
_cell.angle_gamma   90.00
#
_symmetry.space_group_name_H-M   'P 1'
#
loop_
_entity.id
_entity.type
_entity.pdbx_description
1 polymer ?
#
loop_
_entity_poly.entity_id
_entity_poly.type
_entity_poly.pdbx_seq_one_letter_code
_entity_poly.pdbx_strand_id
1 'polypeptide(L)'
;MGSRVQLYADIRRDARVEELSIRELTRKYNVHRRTIRQALAVEQPPTAARKEQPAPPTTRSRRPPRVAGQQAACGWCGASVAVPARGRVPKWCSDTCRHRAWEQRRAAASGRSAVHVIDRTIETVKTVTVVQRERVEVPVLVQPRTAGEYAAVLAALAGRVDAGRIYQRDLPVITDAVNGLIEALHRRR
;
A
#
# COMPACT_ATOMS: atom_id res chain seq x y z
N MET A 1 -14.81 -18.84 -23.30
CA MET A 1 -14.13 -19.04 -22.01
C MET A 1 -14.88 -18.26 -20.95
N GLY A 2 -15.60 -18.94 -20.05
CA GLY A 2 -16.40 -18.29 -19.02
C GLY A 2 -15.55 -17.53 -18.00
N SER A 3 -16.10 -16.44 -17.46
CA SER A 3 -15.43 -15.68 -16.40
C SER A 3 -15.24 -16.55 -15.14
N ARG A 4 -14.18 -16.29 -14.36
CA ARG A 4 -13.91 -16.99 -13.10
C ARG A 4 -15.09 -16.91 -12.11
N VAL A 5 -15.90 -15.86 -12.21
CA VAL A 5 -17.13 -15.67 -11.43
C VAL A 5 -18.21 -16.68 -11.82
N GLN A 6 -18.41 -16.91 -13.13
CA GLN A 6 -19.37 -17.90 -13.65
C GLN A 6 -18.98 -19.33 -13.25
N LEU A 7 -17.70 -19.69 -13.39
CA LEU A 7 -17.18 -20.99 -12.94
C LEU A 7 -17.51 -21.27 -11.46
N TYR A 8 -17.37 -20.26 -10.60
CA TYR A 8 -17.64 -20.40 -9.16
C TYR A 8 -19.14 -20.45 -8.85
N ALA A 9 -19.97 -19.81 -9.68
CA ALA A 9 -21.43 -19.90 -9.56
C ALA A 9 -21.92 -21.29 -9.98
N ASP A 10 -21.39 -21.84 -11.06
CA ASP A 10 -21.76 -23.15 -11.57
C ASP A 10 -21.33 -24.27 -10.60
N ILE A 11 -20.09 -24.23 -10.08
CA ILE A 11 -19.62 -25.18 -9.05
C ILE A 11 -20.54 -25.18 -7.82
N ARG A 12 -21.01 -24.00 -7.38
CA ARG A 12 -21.91 -23.89 -6.23
C ARG A 12 -23.31 -24.40 -6.54
N ARG A 13 -23.82 -24.16 -7.76
CA ARG A 13 -25.12 -24.68 -8.20
C ARG A 13 -25.09 -26.20 -8.24
N ASP A 14 -24.08 -26.78 -8.88
CA ASP A 14 -23.92 -28.23 -9.02
C ASP A 14 -23.70 -28.92 -7.68
N ALA A 15 -22.99 -28.28 -6.75
CA ALA A 15 -22.85 -28.80 -5.39
C ALA A 15 -24.16 -28.77 -4.58
N ARG A 16 -25.07 -27.81 -4.86
CA ARG A 16 -26.34 -27.64 -4.13
C ARG A 16 -27.50 -28.43 -4.72
N VAL A 17 -27.59 -28.47 -6.05
CA VAL A 17 -28.74 -29.04 -6.79
C VAL A 17 -28.52 -30.53 -7.05
N GLU A 18 -27.31 -30.90 -7.43
CA GLU A 18 -26.96 -32.29 -7.82
C GLU A 18 -26.22 -33.03 -6.70
N GLU A 19 -26.01 -32.39 -5.54
CA GLU A 19 -25.29 -32.91 -4.35
C GLU A 19 -23.93 -33.57 -4.66
N LEU A 20 -23.28 -33.13 -5.74
CA LEU A 20 -22.03 -33.76 -6.21
C LEU A 20 -20.89 -33.58 -5.21
N SER A 21 -20.13 -34.66 -5.01
CA SER A 21 -18.95 -34.63 -4.15
C SER A 21 -17.84 -33.77 -4.75
N ILE A 22 -16.94 -33.25 -3.90
CA ILE A 22 -15.77 -32.45 -4.33
C ILE A 22 -14.94 -33.19 -5.41
N ARG A 23 -14.91 -34.53 -5.38
CA ARG A 23 -14.19 -35.36 -6.37
C ARG A 23 -14.89 -35.39 -7.73
N GLU A 24 -16.21 -35.38 -7.76
CA GLU A 24 -16.99 -35.33 -9.01
C GLU A 24 -16.93 -33.95 -9.65
N LEU A 25 -17.02 -32.89 -8.83
CA LEU A 25 -16.83 -31.51 -9.29
C LEU A 25 -15.43 -31.30 -9.90
N THR A 26 -14.40 -31.95 -9.34
CA THR A 26 -13.02 -31.91 -9.87
C THR A 26 -12.97 -32.48 -11.30
N ARG A 27 -13.68 -33.59 -11.54
CA ARG A 27 -13.74 -34.24 -12.86
C ARG A 27 -14.57 -33.44 -13.86
N LYS A 28 -15.74 -32.93 -13.44
CA LYS A 28 -16.68 -32.20 -14.31
C LYS A 28 -16.13 -30.86 -14.79
N TYR A 29 -15.49 -30.11 -13.91
CA TYR A 29 -14.97 -28.77 -14.22
C TYR A 29 -13.47 -28.75 -14.54
N ASN A 30 -12.79 -29.90 -14.48
CA ASN A 30 -11.34 -30.04 -14.68
C ASN A 30 -10.52 -29.00 -13.87
N VAL A 31 -10.90 -28.78 -12.62
CA VAL A 31 -10.22 -27.84 -11.70
C VAL A 31 -9.81 -28.54 -10.43
N HIS A 32 -8.61 -28.22 -9.94
CA HIS A 32 -8.07 -28.85 -8.74
C HIS A 32 -8.98 -28.63 -7.52
N ARG A 33 -9.07 -29.65 -6.64
CA ARG A 33 -9.88 -29.65 -5.39
C ARG A 33 -9.74 -28.39 -4.52
N ARG A 34 -8.59 -27.71 -4.57
CA ARG A 34 -8.35 -26.43 -3.87
C ARG A 34 -9.28 -25.32 -4.37
N THR A 35 -9.45 -25.23 -5.69
CA THR A 35 -10.30 -24.24 -6.35
C THR A 35 -11.78 -24.49 -6.04
N ILE A 36 -12.18 -25.76 -5.98
CA ILE A 36 -13.56 -26.14 -5.62
C ILE A 36 -13.84 -25.80 -4.15
N ARG A 37 -12.93 -26.14 -3.24
CA ARG A 37 -13.06 -25.72 -1.83
C ARG A 37 -13.13 -24.20 -1.68
N GLN A 38 -12.37 -23.46 -2.48
CA GLN A 38 -12.41 -22.00 -2.48
C GLN A 38 -13.75 -21.47 -3.01
N ALA A 39 -14.33 -22.09 -4.05
CA ALA A 39 -15.63 -21.71 -4.59
C ALA A 39 -16.78 -22.01 -3.61
N LEU A 40 -16.71 -23.14 -2.90
CA LEU A 40 -17.71 -23.52 -1.89
C LEU A 40 -17.58 -22.72 -0.58
N ALA A 41 -16.37 -22.32 -0.20
CA ALA A 41 -16.14 -21.54 1.03
C ALA A 41 -16.68 -20.11 0.98
N VAL A 42 -16.97 -19.58 -0.22
CA VAL A 42 -17.48 -18.21 -0.41
C VAL A 42 -18.93 -18.31 -0.90
N GLU A 43 -19.86 -18.50 0.04
CA GLU A 43 -21.27 -18.78 -0.27
C GLU A 43 -21.99 -17.63 -0.96
N GLN A 44 -21.56 -16.37 -0.78
CA GLN A 44 -22.11 -15.20 -1.46
C GLN A 44 -20.97 -14.34 -2.02
N PRO A 45 -21.10 -13.81 -3.27
CA PRO A 45 -20.21 -12.74 -3.68
C PRO A 45 -20.32 -11.64 -2.61
N PRO A 46 -19.21 -11.12 -2.08
CA PRO A 46 -19.31 -10.01 -1.17
C PRO A 46 -20.11 -8.94 -1.90
N THR A 47 -21.28 -8.56 -1.35
CA THR A 47 -21.88 -7.27 -1.70
C THR A 47 -20.76 -6.26 -1.51
N ALA A 48 -20.70 -5.25 -2.37
CA ALA A 48 -19.55 -4.35 -2.50
C ALA A 48 -19.31 -3.46 -1.26
N ALA A 49 -19.20 -4.03 -0.06
CA ALA A 49 -18.34 -3.54 0.99
C ALA A 49 -16.91 -3.66 0.46
N ARG A 50 -16.53 -2.66 -0.35
CA ARG A 50 -15.14 -2.29 -0.58
C ARG A 50 -14.51 -2.30 0.80
N LYS A 51 -13.66 -3.29 1.08
CA LYS A 51 -12.84 -3.26 2.29
C LYS A 51 -12.14 -1.91 2.23
N GLU A 52 -12.43 -1.03 3.18
CA GLU A 52 -11.58 0.10 3.47
C GLU A 52 -10.26 -0.50 3.92
N GLN A 53 -9.41 -0.80 2.95
CA GLN A 53 -8.01 -0.98 3.21
C GLN A 53 -7.58 0.38 3.77
N PRO A 54 -7.12 0.46 5.02
CA PRO A 54 -6.54 1.69 5.51
C PRO A 54 -5.50 2.14 4.49
N ALA A 55 -5.54 3.43 4.13
CA ALA A 55 -4.61 3.99 3.15
C ALA A 55 -3.20 3.50 3.50
N PRO A 56 -2.43 2.97 2.53
CA PRO A 56 -1.07 2.52 2.82
C PRO A 56 -0.33 3.70 3.47
N PRO A 57 0.42 3.48 4.56
CA PRO A 57 1.15 4.57 5.21
C PRO A 57 2.00 5.26 4.13
N THR A 58 1.66 6.52 3.84
CA THR A 58 2.23 7.29 2.73
C THR A 58 3.71 7.62 2.95
N THR A 59 4.20 7.41 4.17
CA THR A 59 5.61 7.49 4.49
C THR A 59 6.20 6.08 4.48
N ARG A 60 6.92 5.74 3.41
CA ARG A 60 8.05 4.81 3.54
C ARG A 60 8.95 5.39 4.62
N SER A 61 8.86 4.88 5.85
CA SER A 61 9.70 5.29 6.97
C SER A 61 11.16 5.14 6.52
N ARG A 62 11.79 6.27 6.21
CA ARG A 62 13.19 6.32 5.85
C ARG A 62 13.92 5.92 7.12
N ARG A 63 14.55 4.74 7.13
CA ARG A 63 15.34 4.31 8.29
C ARG A 63 16.29 5.45 8.64
N PRO A 64 16.36 5.86 9.92
CA PRO A 64 17.21 6.95 10.33
C PRO A 64 18.65 6.68 9.90
N PRO A 65 19.37 7.69 9.37
CA PRO A 65 20.77 7.52 9.05
C PRO A 65 21.56 7.24 10.33
N ARG A 66 22.65 6.46 10.18
CA ARG A 66 23.66 6.33 11.24
C ARG A 66 24.43 7.63 11.38
N VAL A 67 24.96 7.89 12.57
CA VAL A 67 25.89 9.00 12.80
C VAL A 67 27.13 8.80 11.92
N ALA A 68 27.57 9.86 11.22
CA ALA A 68 28.75 9.80 10.39
C ALA A 68 30.02 9.59 11.24
N GLY A 69 30.92 8.72 10.78
CA GLY A 69 32.21 8.49 11.45
C GLY A 69 32.21 7.47 12.60
N GLN A 70 31.10 6.74 12.82
CA GLN A 70 31.07 5.72 13.86
C GLN A 70 32.05 4.57 13.60
N GLN A 71 32.72 4.11 14.65
CA GLN A 71 33.65 2.97 14.63
C GLN A 71 33.09 1.83 15.47
N ALA A 72 33.17 0.60 14.97
CA ALA A 72 32.79 -0.62 15.67
C ALA A 72 34.00 -1.54 15.83
N ALA A 73 34.13 -2.20 16.98
CA ALA A 73 35.24 -3.12 17.22
C ALA A 73 35.14 -4.39 16.34
N CYS A 74 36.27 -4.79 15.75
CA CYS A 74 36.41 -6.03 15.01
C CYS A 74 36.20 -7.22 15.96
N GLY A 75 35.44 -8.22 15.52
CA GLY A 75 35.11 -9.37 16.38
C GLY A 75 36.22 -10.39 16.58
N TRP A 76 37.39 -10.17 15.97
CA TRP A 76 38.54 -11.06 16.05
C TRP A 76 39.69 -10.38 16.77
N CYS A 77 40.21 -9.29 16.20
CA CYS A 77 41.38 -8.58 16.73
C CYS A 77 41.03 -7.34 17.58
N GLY A 78 39.75 -6.97 17.71
CA GLY A 78 39.34 -5.76 18.44
C GLY A 78 39.56 -4.44 17.70
N ALA A 79 40.27 -4.43 16.57
CA ALA A 79 40.56 -3.20 15.80
C ALA A 79 39.30 -2.42 15.41
N SER A 80 39.40 -1.09 15.39
CA SER A 80 38.30 -0.19 15.01
C SER A 80 37.96 -0.30 13.52
N VAL A 81 36.70 -0.59 13.21
CA VAL A 81 36.17 -0.69 11.84
C VAL A 81 35.19 0.45 11.58
N ALA A 82 35.42 1.20 10.51
CA ALA A 82 34.50 2.27 10.10
C ALA A 82 33.13 1.70 9.71
N VAL A 83 32.06 2.23 10.32
CA VAL A 83 30.68 1.84 10.01
C VAL A 83 30.15 2.75 8.90
N PRO A 84 29.72 2.21 7.75
CA PRO A 84 29.17 3.03 6.68
C PRO A 84 27.79 3.57 7.08
N ALA A 85 27.47 4.78 6.58
CA ALA A 85 26.21 5.47 6.85
C ALA A 85 24.97 4.68 6.38
N ARG A 86 25.12 3.81 5.38
CA ARG A 86 24.08 2.93 4.84
C ARG A 86 24.60 1.50 4.67
N GLY A 87 23.69 0.53 4.56
CA GLY A 87 24.02 -0.87 4.31
C GLY A 87 24.37 -1.66 5.57
N ARG A 88 24.97 -2.84 5.40
CA ARG A 88 25.29 -3.77 6.49
C ARG A 88 26.45 -3.24 7.33
N VAL A 89 26.36 -3.38 8.64
CA VAL A 89 27.46 -3.05 9.56
C VAL A 89 28.56 -4.11 9.40
N PRO A 90 29.81 -3.71 9.14
CA PRO A 90 30.91 -4.66 9.03
C PRO A 90 31.22 -5.27 10.40
N LYS A 91 31.37 -6.60 10.45
CA LYS A 91 31.73 -7.33 11.68
C LYS A 91 33.25 -7.43 11.88
N TRP A 92 34.01 -7.36 10.78
CA TRP A 92 35.45 -7.63 10.69
C TRP A 92 36.18 -6.48 10.00
N CYS A 93 37.44 -6.23 10.38
CA CYS A 93 38.28 -5.22 9.75
C CYS A 93 38.87 -5.66 8.39
N SER A 94 38.98 -6.97 8.15
CA SER A 94 39.55 -7.55 6.92
C SER A 94 39.04 -8.96 6.66
N ASP A 95 39.24 -9.46 5.43
CA ASP A 95 38.91 -10.84 5.06
C ASP A 95 39.74 -11.87 5.85
N THR A 96 40.98 -11.55 6.21
CA THR A 96 41.82 -12.38 7.10
C THR A 96 41.20 -12.55 8.48
N CYS A 97 40.69 -11.47 9.10
CA CYS A 97 40.02 -11.56 10.40
C CYS A 97 38.69 -12.33 10.31
N ARG A 98 37.99 -12.22 9.17
CA ARG A 98 36.79 -13.03 8.90
C ARG A 98 37.14 -14.51 8.81
N HIS A 99 38.22 -14.85 8.10
CA HIS A 99 38.67 -16.23 7.91
C HIS A 99 39.09 -16.87 9.23
N ARG A 100 39.97 -16.21 10.00
CA ARG A 100 40.41 -16.70 11.33
C ARG A 100 39.26 -16.89 12.31
N ALA A 101 38.30 -15.96 12.33
CA ALA A 101 37.11 -16.09 13.17
C ALA A 101 36.20 -17.25 12.74
N TRP A 102 36.21 -17.63 11.46
CA TRP A 102 35.51 -18.82 10.98
C TRP A 102 36.27 -20.10 11.34
N GLU A 103 37.60 -20.12 11.19
CA GLU A 103 38.45 -21.24 11.60
C GLU A 103 38.30 -21.56 13.10
N GLN A 104 38.34 -20.53 13.96
CA GLN A 104 38.15 -20.71 15.41
C GLN A 104 36.74 -21.23 15.74
N ARG A 105 35.68 -20.74 15.07
CA ARG A 105 34.33 -21.30 15.27
C ARG A 105 34.23 -22.74 14.81
N ARG A 106 34.92 -23.13 13.73
CA ARG A 106 34.99 -24.52 13.27
C ARG A 106 35.71 -25.39 14.30
N ALA A 107 36.76 -24.87 14.94
CA ALA A 107 37.43 -25.52 16.06
C ALA A 107 36.53 -25.60 17.32
N ALA A 108 35.77 -24.56 17.63
CA ALA A 108 34.80 -24.52 18.73
C ALA A 108 33.67 -25.55 18.53
N ALA A 109 33.18 -25.72 17.30
CA ALA A 109 32.19 -26.74 16.95
C ALA A 109 32.72 -28.17 17.15
N SER A 110 34.04 -28.35 17.13
CA SER A 110 34.70 -29.60 17.50
C SER A 110 34.95 -29.75 19.01
N GLY A 111 34.42 -28.83 19.84
CA GLY A 111 34.53 -28.81 21.30
C GLY A 111 35.82 -28.19 21.86
N ARG A 112 36.67 -27.60 21.01
CA ARG A 112 38.05 -27.23 21.37
C ARG A 112 38.28 -25.76 21.74
N SER A 113 37.24 -24.92 21.79
CA SER A 113 37.40 -23.50 22.21
C SER A 113 36.13 -22.88 22.79
N ALA A 114 36.33 -21.91 23.69
CA ALA A 114 35.27 -21.17 24.37
C ALA A 114 34.62 -20.09 23.47
N VAL A 115 33.30 -19.90 23.61
CA VAL A 115 32.53 -18.89 22.87
C VAL A 115 32.34 -17.63 23.72
N HIS A 116 32.78 -16.47 23.22
CA HIS A 116 32.52 -15.16 23.83
C HIS A 116 31.53 -14.35 22.99
N VAL A 117 30.41 -13.94 23.59
CA VAL A 117 29.41 -13.06 22.96
C VAL A 117 29.76 -11.61 23.28
N ILE A 118 29.91 -10.77 22.26
CA ILE A 118 30.26 -9.35 22.39
C ILE A 118 29.10 -8.51 21.83
N ASP A 119 28.44 -7.75 22.70
CA ASP A 119 27.45 -6.76 22.31
C ASP A 119 28.13 -5.52 21.72
N ARG A 120 27.55 -4.99 20.64
CA ARG A 120 28.05 -3.80 19.95
C ARG A 120 26.96 -2.75 19.87
N THR A 121 27.17 -1.62 20.52
CA THR A 121 26.29 -0.47 20.44
C THR A 121 26.54 0.29 19.13
N ILE A 122 25.45 0.59 18.41
CA ILE A 122 25.47 1.36 17.16
C ILE A 122 24.51 2.51 17.33
N GLU A 123 24.97 3.72 17.04
CA GLU A 123 24.21 4.94 17.31
C GLU A 123 23.41 5.30 16.07
N THR A 124 22.13 5.62 16.27
CA THR A 124 21.22 5.98 15.19
C THR A 124 20.52 7.29 15.52
N VAL A 125 20.45 8.19 14.53
CA VAL A 125 19.81 9.50 14.70
C VAL A 125 18.30 9.30 14.66
N LYS A 126 17.64 9.22 15.81
CA LYS A 126 16.18 9.11 15.86
C LYS A 126 15.55 10.45 15.47
N THR A 127 15.04 10.56 14.24
CA THR A 127 14.21 11.70 13.85
C THR A 127 12.88 11.62 14.58
N VAL A 128 12.61 12.54 15.50
CA VAL A 128 11.33 12.66 16.17
C VAL A 128 10.45 13.56 15.31
N THR A 129 9.35 13.00 14.79
CA THR A 129 8.36 13.78 14.06
C THR A 129 7.60 14.65 15.06
N VAL A 130 7.93 15.93 15.12
CA VAL A 130 7.14 16.91 15.88
C VAL A 130 5.88 17.19 15.05
N VAL A 131 4.74 16.66 15.49
CA VAL A 131 3.45 16.95 14.84
C VAL A 131 3.04 18.36 15.25
N GLN A 132 3.40 19.34 14.43
CA GLN A 132 2.89 20.69 14.54
C GLN A 132 1.47 20.69 13.98
N ARG A 133 0.47 20.82 14.87
CA ARG A 133 -0.93 20.93 14.47
C ARG A 133 -1.17 22.36 13.96
N GLU A 134 -0.95 22.55 12.66
CA GLU A 134 -1.35 23.78 11.98
C GLU A 134 -2.84 23.71 11.66
N ARG A 135 -3.62 24.67 12.17
CA ARG A 135 -5.03 24.82 11.80
C ARG A 135 -5.07 25.47 10.42
N VAL A 136 -5.27 24.66 9.39
CA VAL A 136 -5.54 25.16 8.04
C VAL A 136 -7.02 25.48 7.95
N GLU A 137 -7.35 26.75 7.72
CA GLU A 137 -8.70 27.17 7.38
C GLU A 137 -9.03 26.65 5.99
N VAL A 138 -9.75 25.53 5.93
CA VAL A 138 -10.28 25.00 4.67
C VAL A 138 -11.51 25.84 4.33
N PRO A 139 -11.53 26.57 3.19
CA PRO A 139 -12.72 27.31 2.80
C PRO A 139 -13.85 26.30 2.58
N VAL A 140 -14.85 26.36 3.47
CA VAL A 140 -16.09 25.61 3.31
C VAL A 140 -16.76 26.15 2.05
N LEU A 141 -17.14 25.26 1.12
CA LEU A 141 -17.90 25.64 -0.07
C LEU A 141 -19.26 26.17 0.40
N VAL A 142 -19.39 27.50 0.51
CA VAL A 142 -20.65 28.16 0.85
C VAL A 142 -21.61 27.91 -0.30
N GLN A 143 -22.67 27.14 -0.04
CA GLN A 143 -23.76 26.97 -1.00
C GLN A 143 -24.42 28.33 -1.25
N PRO A 144 -24.60 28.75 -2.51
CA PRO A 144 -25.30 30.00 -2.83
C PRO A 144 -26.71 29.98 -2.24
N ARG A 145 -27.12 31.06 -1.56
CA ARG A 145 -28.41 31.19 -0.86
C ARG A 145 -29.38 32.12 -1.56
N THR A 146 -28.86 33.06 -2.35
CA THR A 146 -29.65 34.08 -3.03
C THR A 146 -29.61 33.87 -4.55
N ALA A 147 -30.66 34.30 -5.25
CA ALA A 147 -30.69 34.24 -6.72
C ALA A 147 -29.49 34.95 -7.37
N GLY A 148 -29.03 36.06 -6.77
CA GLY A 148 -27.84 36.80 -7.22
C GLY A 148 -26.55 35.98 -7.06
N GLU A 149 -26.39 35.24 -5.97
CA GLU A 149 -25.25 34.35 -5.78
C GLU A 149 -25.24 33.19 -6.79
N TYR A 150 -26.41 32.60 -7.08
CA TYR A 150 -26.52 31.60 -8.15
C TYR A 150 -26.13 32.17 -9.51
N ALA A 151 -26.60 33.37 -9.84
CA ALA A 151 -26.23 34.05 -11.09
C ALA A 151 -24.72 34.33 -11.18
N ALA A 152 -24.10 34.75 -10.07
CA ALA A 152 -22.67 34.99 -10.01
C ALA A 152 -21.84 33.71 -10.24
N VAL A 153 -22.26 32.57 -9.67
CA VAL A 153 -21.61 31.26 -9.90
C VAL A 153 -21.69 30.86 -11.38
N LEU A 154 -22.86 31.01 -12.01
CA LEU A 154 -23.05 30.69 -13.43
C LEU A 154 -22.21 31.62 -14.33
N ALA A 155 -22.14 32.91 -14.02
CA ALA A 155 -21.30 33.86 -14.75
C ALA A 155 -19.80 33.54 -14.60
N ALA A 156 -19.35 33.16 -13.40
CA ALA A 156 -17.97 32.73 -13.17
C ALA A 156 -17.64 31.43 -13.93
N LEU A 157 -18.58 30.48 -14.00
CA LEU A 157 -18.42 29.27 -14.80
C LEU A 157 -18.27 29.60 -16.29
N ALA A 158 -19.15 30.45 -16.83
CA ALA A 158 -19.08 30.90 -18.23
C ALA A 158 -17.70 31.50 -18.55
N GLY A 159 -17.22 32.44 -17.72
CA GLY A 159 -15.90 33.05 -17.92
C GLY A 159 -14.72 32.06 -17.84
N ARG A 160 -14.85 30.94 -17.13
CA ARG A 160 -13.82 29.87 -17.13
C ARG A 160 -13.84 29.04 -18.41
N VAL A 161 -15.02 28.80 -18.97
CA VAL A 161 -15.19 28.12 -20.26
C VAL A 161 -14.60 28.98 -21.37
N ASP A 162 -14.97 30.25 -21.43
CA ASP A 162 -14.49 31.19 -22.46
C ASP A 162 -12.97 31.38 -22.42
N ALA A 163 -12.40 31.40 -21.20
CA ALA A 163 -10.95 31.49 -21.02
C ALA A 163 -10.20 30.16 -21.29
N GLY A 164 -10.89 29.09 -21.68
CA GLY A 164 -10.29 27.78 -21.94
C GLY A 164 -9.69 27.10 -20.71
N ARG A 165 -10.09 27.52 -19.49
CA ARG A 165 -9.60 26.96 -18.21
C ARG A 165 -10.24 25.62 -17.86
N ILE A 166 -11.24 25.23 -18.64
CA ILE A 166 -11.90 23.93 -18.57
C ILE A 166 -11.52 23.16 -19.83
N TYR A 167 -11.00 21.95 -19.68
CA TYR A 167 -10.54 21.17 -20.80
C TYR A 167 -11.72 20.74 -21.69
N GLN A 168 -11.47 20.64 -22.99
CA GLN A 168 -12.48 20.24 -23.97
C GLN A 168 -13.13 18.88 -23.66
N ARG A 169 -12.38 17.94 -23.09
CA ARG A 169 -12.90 16.63 -22.65
C ARG A 169 -13.95 16.72 -21.52
N ASP A 170 -13.91 17.80 -20.73
CA ASP A 170 -14.78 18.00 -19.58
C ASP A 170 -16.04 18.83 -19.94
N LEU A 171 -16.08 19.44 -21.13
CA LEU A 171 -17.22 20.24 -21.60
C LEU A 171 -18.54 19.45 -21.70
N PRO A 172 -18.58 18.19 -22.21
CA PRO A 172 -19.83 17.44 -22.30
C PRO A 172 -20.54 17.30 -20.95
N VAL A 173 -19.78 17.06 -19.87
CA VAL A 173 -20.32 16.92 -18.50
C VAL A 173 -21.00 18.21 -18.03
N ILE A 174 -20.40 19.36 -18.34
CA ILE A 174 -20.96 20.67 -17.98
C ILE A 174 -22.19 20.98 -18.84
N THR A 175 -22.13 20.69 -20.13
CA THR A 175 -23.25 20.88 -21.07
C THR A 175 -24.48 20.11 -20.61
N ASP A 176 -24.32 18.83 -20.24
CA ASP A 176 -25.44 18.00 -19.75
C ASP A 176 -26.07 18.60 -18.48
N ALA A 177 -25.25 19.09 -17.54
CA ALA A 177 -25.73 19.71 -16.31
C ALA A 177 -26.49 21.03 -16.58
N VAL A 178 -25.98 21.87 -17.50
CA VAL A 178 -26.64 23.11 -17.90
C VAL A 178 -27.97 22.83 -18.61
N ASN A 179 -28.00 21.85 -19.51
CA ASN A 179 -29.23 21.43 -20.18
C ASN A 179 -30.28 20.94 -19.16
N GLY A 180 -29.86 20.15 -18.16
CA GLY A 180 -30.75 19.74 -17.06
C GLY A 180 -31.35 20.92 -16.28
N LEU A 181 -30.57 21.99 -16.08
CA LEU A 181 -31.05 23.23 -15.46
C LEU A 181 -32.06 23.96 -16.35
N ILE A 182 -31.77 24.11 -17.65
CA ILE A 182 -32.68 24.74 -18.62
C ILE A 182 -34.02 24.01 -18.66
N GLU A 183 -33.99 22.69 -18.74
CA GLU A 183 -35.19 21.84 -18.69
C GLU A 183 -35.99 22.03 -17.40
N ALA A 184 -35.31 22.16 -16.25
CA ALA A 184 -35.98 22.44 -14.98
C ALA A 184 -36.65 23.82 -14.95
N LEU A 185 -36.06 24.83 -15.59
CA LEU A 185 -36.66 26.15 -15.72
C LEU A 185 -37.87 26.14 -16.66
N HIS A 186 -37.79 25.40 -17.78
CA HIS A 186 -38.92 25.22 -18.69
C HIS A 186 -40.11 24.54 -18.03
N ARG A 187 -39.88 23.50 -17.21
CA ARG A 187 -40.96 22.83 -16.46
C ARG A 187 -41.68 23.73 -15.45
N ARG A 188 -41.06 24.82 -15.03
CA ARG A 188 -41.61 25.73 -14.00
C ARG A 188 -42.35 26.93 -14.59
N ARG A 189 -42.12 27.24 -15.87
CA ARG A 189 -42.86 28.27 -16.62
C ARG A 189 -44.12 27.69 -17.23
#